data_AF-A0AAV6XXI0-F1
#
_entry.id   AF-A0AAV6XXI0-F1
#
_cell.length_a   1.000
_cell.length_b   1.000
_cell.length_c   1.000
_cell.angle_alpha   90.00
_cell.angle_beta   90.00
_cell.angle_gamma   90.00
#
_symmetry.space_group_name_H-M   'P 1'
#
loop_
_entity.id
_entity.type
_entity.pdbx_description
1 polymer ?
#
loop_
_entity_poly.entity_id
_entity_poly.type
_entity_poly.pdbx_seq_one_letter_code
_entity_poly.pdbx_strand_id
1 'polypeptide(L)'
;MCITLISTMPPPYAPMAGAEQSEGNPGNPPSLQFMRQDTERMLWMLEHQGHLWKPAMRDYLKQEIRLLLNNIIRKIEEGSDSSSSQ
;
A
#
# COMPACT_ATOMS: atom_id res chain seq x y z
N MET A 1 1.23 33.64 -27.05
CA MET A 1 1.03 33.85 -25.60
C MET A 1 0.94 32.47 -24.96
N CYS A 2 1.98 32.05 -24.23
CA CYS A 2 2.02 30.74 -23.57
C CYS A 2 1.77 30.96 -22.08
N ILE A 3 0.67 30.40 -21.56
CA ILE A 3 0.35 30.45 -20.13
C ILE A 3 1.07 29.26 -19.49
N THR A 4 2.24 29.50 -18.89
CA THR A 4 2.94 28.48 -18.12
C THR A 4 2.22 28.33 -16.78
N LEU A 5 1.43 27.27 -16.62
CA LEU A 5 0.87 26.89 -15.32
C LEU A 5 2.05 26.45 -14.43
N ILE A 6 2.48 27.32 -13.53
CA ILE A 6 3.41 26.95 -12.46
C ILE A 6 2.58 26.16 -11.43
N SER A 7 2.53 24.84 -11.58
CA SER A 7 2.03 23.95 -10.54
C SER A 7 2.97 24.02 -9.35
N THR A 8 2.51 24.53 -8.22
CA THR A 8 3.24 24.54 -6.95
C THR A 8 3.21 23.18 -6.23
N MET A 9 2.49 22.20 -6.79
CA MET A 9 2.51 20.83 -6.28
C MET A 9 3.63 20.02 -6.94
N PRO A 10 4.54 19.41 -6.15
CA PRO A 10 5.52 18.49 -6.71
C PRO A 10 4.81 17.29 -7.34
N PRO A 11 5.29 16.78 -8.49
CA PRO A 11 4.75 15.54 -9.06
C PRO A 11 4.95 14.41 -8.05
N PRO A 12 3.98 13.48 -7.89
CA PRO A 12 4.03 12.44 -6.84
C PRO A 12 5.18 11.42 -7.02
N TYR A 13 5.92 11.54 -8.13
CA TYR A 13 7.10 10.74 -8.44
C TYR A 13 8.38 11.57 -8.57
N ALA A 14 8.41 12.83 -8.09
CA ALA A 14 9.70 13.50 -7.87
C ALA A 14 10.37 12.81 -6.67
N PRO A 15 11.47 12.08 -6.86
CA PRO A 15 12.22 11.53 -5.74
C PRO A 15 12.74 12.72 -4.93
N MET A 16 12.16 12.96 -3.76
CA MET A 16 12.75 13.87 -2.79
C MET A 16 14.18 13.40 -2.52
N ALA A 17 15.13 14.29 -2.80
CA ALA A 17 16.53 14.11 -2.48
C ALA A 17 16.65 13.67 -1.00
N GLY A 18 17.13 12.45 -0.78
CA GLY A 18 17.23 11.84 0.55
C GLY A 18 16.37 10.59 0.75
N ALA A 19 15.55 10.17 -0.22
CA ALA A 19 15.09 8.79 -0.27
C ALA A 19 16.32 7.93 -0.61
N GLU A 20 17.01 7.44 0.42
CA GLU A 20 17.85 6.25 0.31
C GLU A 20 16.99 5.21 -0.40
N GLN A 21 17.23 5.08 -1.70
CA GLN A 21 16.90 3.88 -2.43
C GLN A 21 17.67 2.79 -1.69
N SER A 22 17.04 2.17 -0.71
CA SER A 22 17.35 0.77 -0.41
C SER A 22 17.18 0.10 -1.76
N GLU A 23 18.32 -0.14 -2.42
CA GLU A 23 18.43 -0.98 -3.59
C GLU A 23 17.60 -2.21 -3.28
N GLY A 24 16.42 -2.26 -3.88
CA GLY A 24 15.53 -3.39 -3.77
C GLY A 24 16.27 -4.54 -4.42
N ASN A 25 17.00 -5.32 -3.63
CA ASN A 25 17.46 -6.63 -4.03
C ASN A 25 16.22 -7.36 -4.55
N PRO A 26 16.14 -7.71 -5.84
CA PRO A 26 14.92 -8.27 -6.44
C PRO A 26 14.53 -9.65 -5.89
N GLY A 27 15.24 -10.15 -4.88
CA GLY A 27 14.95 -11.39 -4.15
C GLY A 27 14.42 -11.20 -2.72
N ASN A 28 14.30 -9.97 -2.19
CA ASN A 28 13.75 -9.77 -0.85
C ASN A 28 12.23 -9.57 -0.90
N PRO A 29 11.44 -10.40 -0.18
CA PRO A 29 10.00 -10.21 -0.13
C PRO A 29 9.68 -8.84 0.50
N PRO A 30 8.63 -8.14 0.03
CA PRO A 30 8.21 -6.89 0.64
C PRO A 30 7.94 -7.10 2.13
N SER A 31 8.31 -6.13 2.97
CA SER A 31 8.06 -6.24 4.40
C SER A 31 6.56 -6.39 4.67
N LEU A 32 6.19 -7.17 5.69
CA LEU A 32 4.78 -7.35 6.06
C LEU A 32 4.09 -6.02 6.37
N GLN A 33 4.84 -5.05 6.90
CA GLN A 33 4.36 -3.69 7.13
C GLN A 33 4.03 -2.96 5.82
N PHE A 34 4.89 -3.09 4.79
CA PHE A 34 4.63 -2.52 3.48
C PHE A 34 3.39 -3.17 2.82
N MET A 35 3.28 -4.49 2.88
CA MET A 35 2.09 -5.20 2.38
C MET A 35 0.81 -4.78 3.12
N ARG A 36 0.89 -4.53 4.43
CA ARG A 36 -0.24 -4.00 5.21
C ARG A 36 -0.67 -2.63 4.69
N GLN A 37 0.27 -1.69 4.57
CA GLN A 37 0.00 -0.33 4.09
C GLN A 37 -0.60 -0.32 2.67
N ASP A 38 -0.07 -1.17 1.78
CA ASP A 38 -0.58 -1.28 0.42
C ASP A 38 -2.01 -1.87 0.40
N THR A 39 -2.28 -2.86 1.25
CA THR A 39 -3.62 -3.45 1.39
C THR A 39 -4.64 -2.45 1.96
N GLU A 40 -4.25 -1.64 2.95
CA GLU A 40 -5.07 -0.54 3.48
C GLU A 40 -5.35 0.51 2.39
N ARG A 41 -4.36 0.83 1.55
CA ARG A 41 -4.54 1.74 0.41
C ARG A 41 -5.50 1.17 -0.64
N MET A 42 -5.41 -0.12 -0.96
CA MET A 42 -6.34 -0.77 -1.89
C MET A 42 -7.78 -0.70 -1.37
N LEU A 43 -8.00 -0.92 -0.07
CA LEU A 43 -9.32 -0.78 0.54
C LEU A 43 -9.85 0.65 0.42
N TRP A 44 -9.00 1.64 0.73
CA TRP A 44 -9.35 3.06 0.60
C TRP A 44 -9.71 3.42 -0.84
N MET A 45 -8.95 2.94 -1.82
CA MET A 45 -9.24 3.14 -3.24
C MET A 45 -10.56 2.51 -3.66
N LEU A 46 -10.90 1.29 -3.21
CA LEU A 46 -12.21 0.68 -3.49
C LEU A 46 -13.38 1.41 -2.83
N GLU A 47 -13.13 2.14 -1.75
CA GLU A 47 -14.17 2.95 -1.10
C GLU A 47 -14.41 4.24 -1.87
N HIS A 48 -13.33 4.95 -2.26
CA HIS A 48 -13.38 6.27 -2.87
C HIS A 48 -13.53 6.24 -4.41
N GLN A 49 -12.99 5.22 -5.06
CA GLN A 49 -13.07 4.99 -6.51
C GLN A 49 -13.89 3.74 -6.86
N GLY A 50 -14.61 3.18 -5.89
CA GLY A 50 -15.44 1.97 -6.07
C GLY A 50 -16.57 2.11 -7.09
N HIS A 51 -16.92 3.33 -7.51
CA HIS A 51 -17.89 3.58 -8.58
C HIS A 51 -17.42 3.06 -9.95
N LEU A 52 -16.11 2.81 -10.10
CA LEU A 52 -15.51 2.21 -11.31
C LEU A 52 -15.79 0.70 -11.42
N TRP A 53 -16.28 0.08 -10.34
CA TRP A 53 -16.52 -1.36 -10.25
C TRP A 53 -18.01 -1.65 -10.13
N LYS A 54 -18.46 -2.78 -10.71
CA LYS A 54 -19.83 -3.26 -10.51
C LYS A 54 -20.08 -3.51 -9.01
N PRO A 55 -21.28 -3.20 -8.46
CA PRO A 55 -21.54 -3.34 -7.02
C PRO A 55 -21.15 -4.69 -6.44
N ALA A 56 -21.57 -5.79 -7.05
CA ALA A 56 -21.21 -7.15 -6.61
C ALA A 56 -19.70 -7.42 -6.63
N MET A 57 -18.98 -6.86 -7.61
CA MET A 57 -17.52 -7.00 -7.70
C MET A 57 -16.82 -6.14 -6.64
N ARG A 58 -17.33 -4.93 -6.37
CA ARG A 58 -16.82 -4.06 -5.31
C ARG A 58 -16.95 -4.73 -3.95
N ASP A 59 -18.09 -5.34 -3.68
CA ASP A 59 -18.35 -6.01 -2.40
C ASP A 59 -17.47 -7.26 -2.24
N TYR A 60 -17.34 -8.06 -3.29
CA TYR A 60 -16.40 -9.18 -3.33
C TYR A 60 -14.95 -8.74 -3.07
N LEU A 61 -14.46 -7.73 -3.80
CA LEU A 61 -13.09 -7.22 -3.64
C LEU A 61 -12.84 -6.63 -2.25
N LYS A 62 -13.84 -5.96 -1.67
CA LYS A 62 -13.76 -5.48 -0.28
C LYS A 62 -13.61 -6.63 0.71
N GLN A 63 -14.34 -7.72 0.51
CA GLN A 63 -14.23 -8.90 1.36
C GLN A 63 -12.84 -9.55 1.25
N GLU A 64 -12.35 -9.75 0.02
CA GLU A 64 -11.03 -10.33 -0.23
C GLU A 64 -9.89 -9.49 0.38
N ILE A 65 -9.94 -8.16 0.21
CA ILE A 65 -8.93 -7.27 0.79
C ILE A 65 -8.93 -7.32 2.32
N ARG A 66 -10.11 -7.41 2.96
CA ARG A 66 -10.20 -7.56 4.41
C ARG A 66 -9.60 -8.88 4.89
N LEU A 67 -9.84 -9.98 4.16
CA LEU A 67 -9.23 -11.27 4.46
C LEU A 67 -7.71 -11.21 4.33
N LEU A 68 -7.20 -10.56 3.28
CA LEU A 68 -5.77 -10.36 3.08
C LEU A 68 -5.15 -9.53 4.22
N LEU A 69 -5.80 -8.43 4.63
CA LEU A 69 -5.34 -7.57 5.72
C LEU A 69 -5.26 -8.33 7.05
N ASN A 70 -6.29 -9.12 7.38
CA ASN A 70 -6.30 -9.95 8.59
C ASN A 70 -5.16 -10.98 8.58
N ASN A 71 -4.91 -11.61 7.43
CA ASN A 71 -3.79 -12.55 7.29
C ASN A 71 -2.43 -11.88 7.47
N ILE A 72 -2.26 -10.65 6.96
CA ILE A 72 -1.02 -9.88 7.14
C ILE A 72 -0.84 -9.50 8.62
N ILE A 73 -1.90 -9.02 9.28
CA ILE A 73 -1.86 -8.67 10.72
C ILE A 73 -1.48 -9.89 11.55
N ARG A 74 -2.15 -11.03 11.33
CA ARG A 74 -1.83 -12.28 12.02
C ARG A 74 -0.36 -12.69 11.84
N LYS A 75 0.18 -12.59 10.62
CA LYS A 75 1.59 -12.90 10.35
C LYS A 75 2.55 -11.93 11.04
N ILE A 76 2.18 -10.67 11.21
CA ILE A 76 2.97 -9.68 11.96
C ILE A 76 2.99 -10.05 13.45
N GLU A 77 1.82 -10.41 14.01
CA GLU A 77 1.69 -10.85 15.40
C GLU A 77 2.50 -12.13 15.67
N GLU A 78 2.37 -13.15 14.82
CA GLU A 78 3.15 -14.40 14.90
C GLU A 78 4.67 -14.18 14.77
N GLY A 79 5.08 -13.23 13.92
CA GLY A 79 6.49 -12.84 13.78
C GLY A 79 7.04 -12.06 14.98
N SER A 80 6.19 -11.40 15.77
CA SER A 80 6.59 -10.65 16.96
C SER A 80 6.83 -11.55 18.17
N ASP A 81 6.07 -12.64 18.32
CA ASP A 81 6.26 -13.61 19.43
C ASP A 81 7.55 -14.42 19.30
N SER A 82 8.10 -14.50 18.08
CA SER A 82 9.34 -15.23 17.79
C SER A 82 10.61 -14.52 18.29
N SER A 83 10.52 -13.27 18.74
CA SER A 83 11.68 -12.43 19.12
C SER A 83 11.82 -12.17 20.62
N SER A 84 11.03 -12.81 21.50
CA SER A 84 11.13 -12.65 22.96
C SER A 84 11.80 -13.82 23.69
N SER A 85 12.87 -14.39 23.12
CA SER A 85 13.74 -15.32 23.84
C SER A 85 15.19 -15.16 23.39
N GLN A 86 15.89 -14.18 23.96
CA GLN A 86 17.34 -14.18 24.13
C GLN A 86 17.77 -13.21 25.22
#